data_AF-A6FIG4-F1
#
_entry.id   AF-A6FIG4-F1
#
_cell.length_a   1.000
_cell.length_b   1.000
_cell.length_c   1.000
_cell.angle_alpha   90.00
_cell.angle_beta   90.00
_cell.angle_gamma   90.00
#
_symmetry.space_group_name_H-M   'P 1'
#
loop_
_entity.id
_entity.type
_entity.pdbx_description
1 polymer ?
#
loop_
_entity_poly.entity_id
_entity_poly.type
_entity_poly.pdbx_seq_one_letter_code
_entity_poly.pdbx_strand_id
1 'polypeptide(L)'
;MFFGFIGLILGFFVGFVLLCVFLVTGFKVDVALLTNITIAMATIFATYIHYDSTQRQRKERIWEINKTILLDLLESLAQVISESKAALEEEVQSQDPEYRSSREPNPTVYKKFKDKQEYGLEVYSALMDEELLKALEVAKSNEEKINKAVFEDETTDTQEAYEESIQSYEVLQSKLRKFVTDVSGVKNT
;
A
#
# COMPACT_ATOMS: atom_id res chain seq x y z
N MET A 1 -21.49 -18.88 -0.44
CA MET A 1 -22.77 -19.51 -0.01
C MET A 1 -22.68 -21.03 0.11
N PHE A 2 -22.10 -21.75 -0.85
CA PHE A 2 -22.01 -23.23 -0.83
C PHE A 2 -21.25 -23.82 0.38
N PHE A 3 -20.12 -23.22 0.77
CA PHE A 3 -19.36 -23.63 1.95
C PHE A 3 -20.11 -23.47 3.28
N GLY A 4 -20.98 -22.46 3.39
CA GLY A 4 -21.81 -22.25 4.59
C GLY A 4 -22.89 -23.32 4.75
N PHE A 5 -23.49 -23.78 3.65
CA PHE A 5 -24.47 -24.86 3.65
C PHE A 5 -23.86 -26.20 4.05
N ILE A 6 -22.66 -26.52 3.53
CA ILE A 6 -21.93 -27.74 3.90
C ILE A 6 -21.57 -27.71 5.39
N GLY A 7 -21.07 -26.57 5.90
CA GLY A 7 -20.76 -26.41 7.32
C GLY A 7 -21.98 -26.60 8.23
N LEU A 8 -23.16 -26.11 7.81
CA LEU A 8 -24.40 -26.25 8.56
C LEU A 8 -24.90 -27.70 8.62
N ILE A 9 -24.86 -28.42 7.50
CA ILE A 9 -25.25 -29.83 7.44
C ILE A 9 -24.29 -30.70 8.27
N LEU A 10 -22.98 -30.45 8.16
CA LEU A 10 -21.97 -31.18 8.92
C LEU A 10 -22.11 -30.92 10.42
N GLY A 11 -22.31 -29.65 10.80
CA GLY A 11 -22.53 -29.25 12.19
C GLY A 11 -23.79 -29.87 12.80
N PHE A 12 -24.89 -29.91 12.04
CA PHE A 12 -26.13 -30.55 12.49
C PHE A 12 -25.95 -32.06 12.70
N PHE A 13 -25.26 -32.73 11.78
CA PHE A 13 -25.00 -34.18 11.87
C PHE A 13 -24.12 -34.52 13.08
N VAL A 14 -23.03 -33.76 13.30
CA VAL A 14 -22.16 -33.94 14.47
C VAL A 14 -22.91 -33.65 15.78
N GLY A 15 -23.72 -32.58 15.81
CA GLY A 15 -24.55 -32.24 16.97
C GLY A 15 -25.57 -33.33 17.30
N PHE A 16 -26.19 -33.93 16.29
CA PHE A 16 -27.15 -35.02 16.47
C PHE A 16 -26.48 -36.30 17.01
N VAL A 17 -25.31 -36.67 16.47
CA VAL A 17 -24.54 -37.84 16.96
C VAL A 17 -24.13 -37.65 18.42
N LEU A 18 -23.64 -36.46 18.79
CA LEU A 18 -23.30 -36.14 20.19
C LEU A 18 -24.52 -36.24 21.11
N LEU A 19 -25.67 -35.75 20.67
CA LEU A 19 -26.92 -35.81 21.42
C LEU A 19 -27.41 -37.26 21.62
N CYS A 20 -27.30 -38.12 20.61
CA CYS A 20 -27.62 -39.54 20.72
C CYS A 20 -26.69 -40.28 21.69
N VAL A 21 -25.36 -40.03 21.61
CA VAL A 21 -24.38 -40.63 22.53
C VAL A 21 -24.66 -40.22 23.97
N PHE A 22 -25.02 -38.95 24.17
CA PHE A 22 -25.38 -38.41 25.48
C PHE A 22 -26.64 -39.07 26.06
N LEU A 23 -27.67 -39.27 25.23
CA LEU A 23 -28.93 -39.91 25.63
C LEU A 23 -28.74 -41.39 26.00
N VAL A 24 -27.92 -42.11 25.24
CA VAL A 24 -27.67 -43.56 25.42
C VAL A 24 -26.81 -43.85 26.64
N THR A 25 -25.84 -42.98 26.95
CA THR A 25 -24.89 -43.22 28.06
C THR A 25 -25.43 -42.89 29.45
N GLY A 26 -26.65 -42.32 29.55
CA GLY A 26 -27.28 -42.03 30.84
C GLY A 26 -26.50 -41.06 31.72
N PHE A 27 -25.61 -40.24 31.11
CA PHE A 27 -24.78 -39.29 31.82
C PHE A 27 -25.66 -38.27 32.57
N LYS A 28 -25.55 -38.24 33.91
CA LYS A 28 -26.10 -37.13 34.71
C LYS A 28 -25.22 -35.93 34.46
N VAL A 29 -25.63 -35.03 33.58
CA VAL A 29 -24.90 -33.80 33.37
C VAL A 29 -25.10 -32.88 34.55
N ASP A 30 -23.99 -32.67 35.25
CA ASP A 30 -23.87 -31.61 36.21
C ASP A 30 -24.02 -30.28 35.47
N VAL A 31 -25.13 -29.58 35.76
CA VAL A 31 -25.44 -28.27 35.19
C VAL A 31 -24.31 -27.28 35.49
N ALA A 32 -23.59 -27.44 36.60
CA ALA A 32 -22.43 -26.62 36.92
C ALA A 32 -21.25 -26.88 35.96
N LEU A 33 -20.99 -28.15 35.61
CA LEU A 33 -19.95 -28.51 34.63
C LEU A 33 -20.28 -27.92 33.25
N LEU A 34 -21.52 -28.09 32.78
CA LEU A 34 -21.96 -27.57 31.49
C LEU A 34 -21.84 -26.04 31.43
N THR A 35 -22.29 -25.36 32.49
CA THR A 35 -22.23 -23.89 32.60
C THR A 35 -20.79 -23.39 32.59
N ASN A 36 -19.88 -24.05 33.32
CA ASN A 36 -18.45 -23.70 33.31
C ASN A 36 -17.81 -23.87 31.92
N ILE A 37 -18.16 -24.94 31.19
CA ILE A 37 -17.70 -25.15 29.82
C ILE A 37 -18.22 -24.06 28.88
N THR A 38 -19.51 -23.71 28.99
CA THR A 38 -20.11 -22.64 28.17
C THR A 38 -19.45 -21.29 28.44
N ILE A 39 -19.24 -20.93 29.70
CA ILE A 39 -18.54 -19.69 30.09
C ILE A 39 -17.11 -19.68 29.55
N ALA A 40 -16.38 -20.79 29.68
CA ALA A 40 -15.01 -20.89 29.16
C ALA A 40 -14.97 -20.69 27.64
N MET A 41 -15.85 -21.34 26.88
CA MET A 41 -15.95 -21.18 25.43
C MET A 41 -16.32 -19.74 25.03
N ALA A 42 -17.30 -19.13 25.70
CA ALA A 42 -17.68 -17.74 25.44
C ALA A 42 -16.50 -16.78 25.69
N THR A 43 -15.71 -17.03 26.73
CA THR A 43 -14.53 -16.23 27.07
C THR A 43 -13.43 -16.36 26.02
N ILE A 44 -13.19 -17.57 25.49
CA ILE A 44 -12.23 -17.80 24.40
C ILE A 44 -12.66 -17.03 23.15
N PHE A 45 -13.92 -17.14 22.72
CA PHE A 45 -14.43 -16.41 21.57
C PHE A 45 -14.38 -14.90 21.77
N ALA A 46 -14.76 -14.39 22.94
CA ALA A 46 -14.66 -12.98 23.26
C ALA A 46 -13.21 -12.48 23.19
N THR A 47 -12.27 -13.25 23.72
CA THR A 47 -10.83 -12.93 23.69
C THR A 47 -10.31 -12.94 22.26
N TYR A 48 -10.71 -13.91 21.45
CA TYR A 48 -10.34 -14.00 20.04
C TYR A 48 -10.84 -12.79 19.24
N ILE A 49 -12.12 -12.45 19.36
CA ILE A 49 -12.72 -11.28 18.70
C ILE A 49 -12.04 -9.99 19.17
N HIS A 50 -11.80 -9.87 20.47
CA HIS A 50 -11.12 -8.70 21.04
C HIS A 50 -9.69 -8.55 20.49
N TYR A 51 -8.95 -9.65 20.42
CA TYR A 51 -7.60 -9.67 19.86
C TYR A 51 -7.61 -9.25 18.40
N ASP A 52 -8.46 -9.86 17.57
CA ASP A 52 -8.58 -9.52 16.15
C ASP A 52 -8.97 -8.05 15.93
N SER A 53 -10.00 -7.58 16.65
CA SER A 53 -10.43 -6.19 16.63
C SER A 53 -9.30 -5.22 16.99
N THR A 54 -8.50 -5.56 18.01
CA THR A 54 -7.38 -4.72 18.45
C THR A 54 -6.29 -4.65 17.39
N GLN A 55 -5.99 -5.77 16.71
CA GLN A 55 -5.01 -5.80 15.62
C GLN A 55 -5.47 -4.94 14.44
N ARG A 56 -6.75 -5.05 14.06
CA ARG A 56 -7.33 -4.25 13.00
C ARG A 56 -7.31 -2.74 13.31
N GLN A 57 -7.69 -2.35 14.53
CA GLN A 57 -7.62 -0.96 14.98
C GLN A 57 -6.20 -0.38 14.99
N ARG A 58 -5.18 -1.21 15.27
CA ARG A 58 -3.77 -0.78 15.17
C ARG A 58 -3.38 -0.46 13.74
N LYS A 59 -3.74 -1.33 12.79
CA LYS A 59 -3.49 -1.10 11.35
C LYS A 59 -4.23 0.12 10.84
N GLU A 60 -5.52 0.26 11.17
CA GLU A 60 -6.33 1.41 10.80
C GLU A 60 -5.74 2.72 11.36
N ARG A 61 -5.24 2.73 12.60
CA ARG A 61 -4.54 3.89 13.15
C ARG A 61 -3.26 4.25 12.41
N ILE A 62 -2.42 3.26 12.10
CA ILE A 62 -1.18 3.49 11.33
C ILE A 62 -1.53 4.06 9.94
N TRP A 63 -2.54 3.49 9.29
CA TRP A 63 -3.06 4.01 8.03
C TRP A 63 -3.55 5.45 8.16
N GLU A 64 -4.41 5.75 9.13
CA GLU A 64 -5.00 7.08 9.32
C GLU A 64 -3.94 8.17 9.59
N ILE A 65 -2.88 7.86 10.31
CA ILE A 65 -1.77 8.79 10.57
C ILE A 65 -0.96 9.05 9.29
N ASN A 66 -0.77 8.03 8.46
CA ASN A 66 0.15 8.09 7.32
C ASN A 66 -0.53 8.43 5.98
N LYS A 67 -1.85 8.27 5.88
CA LYS A 67 -2.59 8.34 4.60
C LYS A 67 -2.33 9.63 3.85
N THR A 68 -2.34 10.78 4.53
CA THR A 68 -2.23 12.08 3.87
C THR A 68 -0.90 12.19 3.13
N ILE A 69 0.19 11.78 3.76
CA ILE A 69 1.53 11.93 3.19
C ILE A 69 1.78 10.90 2.09
N LEU A 70 1.34 9.65 2.30
CA LEU A 70 1.48 8.61 1.30
C LEU A 70 0.67 8.93 0.03
N LEU A 71 -0.56 9.47 0.20
CA LEU A 71 -1.41 9.88 -0.91
C LEU A 71 -0.88 11.14 -1.59
N ASP A 72 -0.42 12.14 -0.83
CA ASP A 72 0.23 13.33 -1.38
C ASP A 72 1.49 12.98 -2.18
N LEU A 73 2.31 12.05 -1.68
CA LEU A 73 3.50 11.56 -2.36
C LEU A 73 3.13 10.79 -3.63
N LEU A 74 2.08 9.95 -3.59
CA LEU A 74 1.55 9.28 -4.78
C LEU A 74 1.03 10.26 -5.83
N GLU A 75 0.30 11.29 -5.40
CA GLU A 75 -0.25 12.32 -6.29
C GLU A 75 0.86 13.14 -6.95
N SER A 76 1.80 13.66 -6.15
CA SER A 76 2.93 14.43 -6.67
C SER A 76 3.84 13.60 -7.59
N LEU A 77 4.06 12.32 -7.27
CA LEU A 77 4.79 11.40 -8.13
C LEU A 77 4.05 11.12 -9.45
N ALA A 78 2.72 10.96 -9.42
CA ALA A 78 1.94 10.80 -10.65
C ALA A 78 2.01 12.06 -11.52
N GLN A 79 1.96 13.25 -10.90
CA GLN A 79 2.11 14.53 -11.60
C GLN A 79 3.50 14.65 -12.24
N VAL A 80 4.59 14.33 -11.53
CA VAL A 80 5.95 14.46 -12.08
C VAL A 80 6.22 13.45 -13.20
N ILE A 81 5.67 12.23 -13.12
CA ILE A 81 5.75 11.25 -14.22
C ILE A 81 5.02 11.80 -15.46
N SER A 82 3.82 12.34 -15.29
CA SER A 82 3.03 12.89 -16.39
C SER A 82 3.74 14.07 -17.06
N GLU A 83 4.28 14.99 -16.27
CA GLU A 83 5.00 16.15 -16.75
C GLU A 83 6.31 15.74 -17.47
N SER A 84 7.02 14.76 -16.93
CA SER A 84 8.26 14.25 -17.54
C SER A 84 7.99 13.54 -18.86
N LYS A 85 6.90 12.76 -18.96
CA LYS A 85 6.48 12.14 -20.23
C LYS A 85 6.08 13.17 -21.28
N ALA A 86 5.36 14.21 -20.88
CA ALA A 86 5.02 15.31 -21.79
C ALA A 86 6.28 16.06 -22.26
N ALA A 87 7.30 16.22 -21.40
CA ALA A 87 8.59 16.80 -21.77
C ALA A 87 9.38 15.94 -22.74
N LEU A 88 9.41 14.63 -22.51
CA LEU A 88 10.02 13.70 -23.45
C LEU A 88 9.33 13.74 -24.82
N GLU A 89 8.00 13.74 -24.85
CA GLU A 89 7.24 13.80 -26.11
C GLU A 89 7.47 15.11 -26.87
N GLU A 90 7.51 16.24 -26.17
CA GLU A 90 7.83 17.55 -26.75
C GLU A 90 9.26 17.57 -27.32
N GLU A 91 10.24 17.03 -26.60
CA GLU A 91 11.62 16.92 -27.06
C GLU A 91 11.71 16.13 -28.37
N VAL A 92 11.04 14.97 -28.43
CA VAL A 92 10.99 14.13 -29.64
C VAL A 92 10.28 14.85 -30.79
N GLN A 93 9.17 15.54 -30.53
CA GLN A 93 8.43 16.28 -31.56
C GLN A 93 9.17 17.53 -32.04
N SER A 94 9.97 18.17 -31.18
CA SER A 94 10.77 19.36 -31.53
C SER A 94 11.85 19.09 -32.57
N GLN A 95 12.18 17.82 -32.83
CA GLN A 95 13.05 17.41 -33.93
C GLN A 95 12.40 17.63 -35.31
N ASP A 96 11.07 17.76 -35.38
CA ASP A 96 10.35 18.15 -36.59
C ASP A 96 10.39 19.69 -36.76
N PRO A 97 10.96 20.21 -37.86
CA PRO A 97 11.04 21.65 -38.12
C PRO A 97 9.67 22.37 -38.20
N GLU A 98 8.59 21.63 -38.47
CA GLU A 98 7.23 22.18 -38.55
C GLU A 98 6.52 22.21 -37.19
N TYR A 99 7.07 21.51 -36.18
CA TYR A 99 6.48 21.45 -34.86
C TYR A 99 6.55 22.80 -34.15
N ARG A 100 5.42 23.23 -33.61
CA ARG A 100 5.33 24.37 -32.69
C ARG A 100 4.68 23.89 -31.42
N SER A 101 5.47 23.87 -30.35
CA SER A 101 4.94 23.55 -29.05
C SER A 101 3.86 24.55 -28.66
N SER A 102 2.74 24.01 -28.18
CA SER A 102 1.68 24.76 -27.49
C SER A 102 1.65 24.43 -26.00
N ARG A 103 2.62 23.65 -25.53
CA ARG A 103 2.70 23.21 -24.14
C ARG A 103 3.25 24.35 -23.28
N GLU A 104 2.62 24.56 -22.14
CA GLU A 104 3.16 25.38 -21.06
C GLU A 104 3.80 24.46 -20.02
N PRO A 105 5.14 24.47 -19.87
CA PRO A 105 5.81 23.66 -18.86
C PRO A 105 5.32 24.03 -17.46
N ASN A 106 5.11 23.04 -16.60
CA ASN A 106 4.73 23.28 -15.21
C ASN A 106 5.86 22.92 -14.24
N PRO A 107 6.85 23.82 -14.03
CA PRO A 107 7.99 23.55 -13.17
C PRO A 107 7.61 23.35 -11.69
N THR A 108 6.42 23.82 -11.29
CA THR A 108 5.90 23.67 -9.93
C THR A 108 5.74 22.20 -9.54
N VAL A 109 5.47 21.33 -10.51
CA VAL A 109 5.27 19.89 -10.28
C VAL A 109 6.54 19.23 -9.75
N TYR A 110 7.70 19.52 -10.36
CA TYR A 110 8.99 19.00 -9.94
C TYR A 110 9.33 19.46 -8.52
N LYS A 111 9.17 20.76 -8.24
CA LYS A 111 9.40 21.32 -6.90
C LYS A 111 8.49 20.67 -5.85
N LYS A 112 7.18 20.54 -6.15
CA LYS A 112 6.22 19.91 -5.25
C LYS A 112 6.60 18.46 -4.95
N PHE A 113 7.03 17.70 -5.95
CA PHE A 113 7.49 16.33 -5.75
C PHE A 113 8.76 16.27 -4.90
N LYS A 114 9.76 17.09 -5.21
CA LYS A 114 11.00 17.18 -4.43
C LYS A 114 10.75 17.49 -2.95
N ASP A 115 9.93 18.50 -2.67
CA ASP A 115 9.58 18.88 -1.29
C ASP A 115 8.91 17.70 -0.54
N LYS A 116 8.03 16.94 -1.22
CA LYS A 116 7.36 15.78 -0.64
C LYS A 116 8.30 14.58 -0.47
N GLN A 117 9.24 14.38 -1.38
CA GLN A 117 10.27 13.35 -1.30
C GLN A 117 11.21 13.61 -0.13
N GLU A 118 11.70 14.84 0.03
CA GLU A 118 12.55 15.25 1.17
C GLU A 118 11.81 15.08 2.49
N TYR A 119 10.56 15.54 2.57
CA TYR A 119 9.73 15.32 3.75
C TYR A 119 9.51 13.83 4.07
N GLY A 120 9.34 13.00 3.03
CA GLY A 120 9.23 11.56 3.14
C GLY A 120 10.49 10.91 3.75
N LEU A 121 11.67 11.30 3.26
CA LEU A 121 12.96 10.78 3.69
C LEU A 121 13.39 11.27 5.08
N GLU A 122 13.16 12.54 5.40
CA GLU A 122 13.66 13.15 6.64
C GLU A 122 12.73 12.94 7.83
N VAL A 123 11.41 13.01 7.60
CA VAL A 123 10.42 13.00 8.68
C VAL A 123 9.70 11.66 8.77
N TYR A 124 9.41 11.04 7.62
CA TYR A 124 8.56 9.84 7.57
C TYR A 124 9.34 8.55 7.32
N SER A 125 10.67 8.60 7.30
CA SER A 125 11.47 7.41 6.98
C SER A 125 11.31 6.28 7.98
N ALA A 126 11.15 6.60 9.27
CA ALA A 126 10.90 5.62 10.32
C ALA A 126 9.60 4.80 10.13
N LEU A 127 8.70 5.26 9.26
CA LEU A 127 7.40 4.65 9.01
C LEU A 127 7.32 3.96 7.65
N MET A 128 8.38 4.01 6.84
CA MET A 128 8.47 3.38 5.52
C MET A 128 9.30 2.11 5.58
N ASP A 129 9.05 1.18 4.65
CA ASP A 129 9.94 0.02 4.49
C ASP A 129 11.24 0.40 3.78
N GLU A 130 12.28 -0.43 3.97
CA GLU A 130 13.60 -0.21 3.40
C GLU A 130 13.59 -0.22 1.86
N GLU A 131 12.66 -0.96 1.25
CA GLU A 131 12.52 -1.04 -0.21
C GLU A 131 12.05 0.29 -0.81
N LEU A 132 11.10 0.96 -0.15
CA LEU A 132 10.54 2.25 -0.50
C LEU A 132 11.55 3.37 -0.25
N LEU A 133 12.24 3.35 0.90
CA LEU A 133 13.29 4.31 1.22
C LEU A 133 14.40 4.32 0.16
N LYS A 134 14.91 3.14 -0.18
CA LYS A 134 15.93 3.02 -1.24
C LYS A 134 15.43 3.54 -2.58
N ALA A 135 14.16 3.32 -2.93
CA ALA A 135 13.62 3.86 -4.18
C ALA A 135 13.47 5.39 -4.15
N LEU A 136 13.10 5.97 -3.01
CA LEU A 136 13.05 7.42 -2.84
C LEU A 136 14.45 8.03 -2.97
N GLU A 137 15.47 7.43 -2.36
CA GLU A 137 16.86 7.86 -2.48
C GLU A 137 17.40 7.74 -3.91
N VAL A 138 17.11 6.63 -4.60
CA VAL A 138 17.50 6.44 -6.00
C VAL A 138 16.83 7.48 -6.91
N ALA A 139 15.54 7.74 -6.73
CA ALA A 139 14.85 8.78 -7.48
C ALA A 139 15.46 10.17 -7.26
N LYS A 140 15.80 10.50 -6.00
CA LYS A 140 16.47 11.77 -5.66
C LYS A 140 17.85 11.87 -6.30
N SER A 141 18.65 10.83 -6.19
CA SER A 141 20.01 10.80 -6.75
C SER A 141 20.00 10.89 -8.27
N ASN A 142 19.04 10.24 -8.94
CA ASN A 142 18.92 10.33 -10.39
C ASN A 142 18.51 11.74 -10.82
N GLU A 143 17.57 12.39 -10.13
CA GLU A 143 17.19 13.77 -10.41
C GLU A 143 18.38 14.74 -10.23
N GLU A 144 19.19 14.56 -9.19
CA GLU A 144 20.40 15.37 -8.96
C GLU A 144 21.46 15.15 -10.05
N LYS A 145 21.69 13.90 -10.45
CA LYS A 145 22.62 13.55 -11.54
C LYS A 145 22.18 14.16 -12.86
N ILE A 146 20.90 14.05 -13.19
CA ILE A 146 20.33 14.52 -14.44
C ILE A 146 20.34 16.04 -14.52
N ASN A 147 19.96 16.73 -13.45
CA ASN A 147 20.10 18.18 -13.38
C ASN A 147 21.56 18.60 -13.60
N LYS A 148 22.52 17.92 -12.96
CA LYS A 148 23.94 18.21 -13.15
C LYS A 148 24.39 17.98 -14.60
N ALA A 149 24.03 16.84 -15.18
CA ALA A 149 24.39 16.46 -16.54
C ALA A 149 23.81 17.40 -17.62
N VAL A 150 22.56 17.82 -17.46
CA VAL A 150 21.85 18.69 -18.43
C VAL A 150 22.29 20.15 -18.30
N PHE A 151 22.52 20.66 -17.08
CA PHE A 151 22.85 22.08 -16.87
C PHE A 151 24.34 22.39 -16.80
N GLU A 152 25.21 21.43 -16.44
CA GLU A 152 26.65 21.70 -16.26
C GLU A 152 27.55 21.07 -17.34
N ASP A 153 27.16 19.96 -17.96
CA ASP A 153 28.10 19.16 -18.77
C ASP A 153 27.80 19.09 -20.28
N GLU A 154 26.70 19.69 -20.79
CA GLU A 154 26.26 19.80 -22.22
C GLU A 154 26.33 18.52 -23.10
N THR A 155 26.79 17.40 -22.56
CA THR A 155 27.16 16.17 -23.27
C THR A 155 26.14 15.06 -23.07
N THR A 156 25.16 15.27 -22.18
CA THR A 156 24.12 14.29 -21.90
C THR A 156 22.93 14.52 -22.80
N ASP A 157 22.50 13.46 -23.49
CA ASP A 157 21.29 13.45 -24.28
C ASP A 157 20.09 13.73 -23.37
N THR A 158 19.42 14.87 -23.62
CA THR A 158 18.23 15.32 -22.89
C THR A 158 17.12 14.27 -22.92
N GLN A 159 17.01 13.53 -24.02
CA GLN A 159 16.03 12.46 -24.17
C GLN A 159 16.33 11.28 -23.24
N GLU A 160 17.58 10.79 -23.24
CA GLU A 160 18.02 9.68 -22.38
C GLU A 160 17.83 10.02 -20.89
N ALA A 161 18.12 11.26 -20.52
CA ALA A 161 17.91 11.75 -19.16
C ALA A 161 16.43 11.74 -18.73
N TYR A 162 15.50 12.15 -19.62
CA TYR A 162 14.08 12.05 -19.33
C TYR A 162 13.62 10.60 -19.20
N GLU A 163 14.08 9.71 -20.08
CA GLU A 163 13.76 8.28 -20.03
C GLU A 163 14.22 7.63 -18.71
N GLU A 164 15.45 7.91 -18.27
CA GLU A 164 15.98 7.39 -17.00
C GLU A 164 15.21 7.94 -15.79
N SER A 165 14.86 9.23 -15.79
CA SER A 165 14.04 9.84 -14.75
C SER A 165 12.66 9.18 -14.65
N ILE A 166 11.99 9.01 -15.79
CA ILE A 166 10.66 8.41 -15.86
C ILE A 166 10.71 6.97 -15.34
N GLN A 167 11.70 6.18 -15.75
CA GLN A 167 11.85 4.81 -15.28
C GLN A 167 12.04 4.75 -13.75
N SER A 168 12.88 5.63 -13.21
CA SER A 168 13.10 5.72 -11.75
C SER A 168 11.81 6.07 -11.00
N TYR A 169 11.04 7.04 -11.51
CA TYR A 169 9.76 7.43 -10.95
C TYR A 169 8.70 6.32 -11.03
N GLU A 170 8.64 5.57 -12.12
CA GLU A 170 7.72 4.44 -12.27
C GLU A 170 8.04 3.29 -11.30
N VAL A 171 9.33 3.00 -11.10
CA VAL A 171 9.77 2.03 -10.09
C VAL A 171 9.37 2.49 -8.68
N LEU A 172 9.60 3.77 -8.36
CA LEU A 172 9.16 4.35 -7.09
C LEU A 172 7.64 4.28 -6.94
N GLN A 173 6.87 4.57 -7.99
CA GLN A 173 5.41 4.55 -7.96
C GLN A 173 4.88 3.15 -7.67
N SER A 174 5.49 2.13 -8.29
CA SER A 174 5.14 0.73 -8.05
C SER A 174 5.37 0.34 -6.59
N LYS A 175 6.54 0.67 -6.02
CA LYS A 175 6.86 0.38 -4.62
C LYS A 175 5.96 1.13 -3.64
N LEU A 176 5.71 2.41 -3.91
CA LEU A 176 4.83 3.24 -3.07
C LEU A 176 3.39 2.72 -3.08
N ARG A 177 2.86 2.31 -4.24
CA ARG A 177 1.53 1.67 -4.34
C ARG A 177 1.45 0.35 -3.58
N LYS A 178 2.50 -0.49 -3.67
CA LYS A 178 2.59 -1.75 -2.91
C LYS A 178 2.56 -1.46 -1.41
N PHE A 179 3.40 -0.55 -0.94
CA PHE A 179 3.45 -0.13 0.46
C PHE A 179 2.08 0.39 0.95
N VAL A 180 1.44 1.28 0.18
CA VAL A 180 0.10 1.80 0.51
C VAL A 180 -0.95 0.69 0.56
N THR A 181 -0.91 -0.28 -0.35
CA THR A 181 -1.84 -1.42 -0.37
C THR A 181 -1.67 -2.30 0.88
N ASP A 182 -0.43 -2.53 1.29
CA ASP A 182 -0.12 -3.35 2.45
C ASP A 182 -0.51 -2.65 3.77
N VAL A 183 -0.25 -1.34 3.88
CA VAL A 183 -0.60 -0.55 5.08
C VAL A 183 -2.10 -0.27 5.20
N SER A 184 -2.79 0.00 4.08
CA SER A 184 -4.24 0.25 4.08
C SER A 184 -5.07 -1.01 4.40
N GLY A 185 -4.46 -2.19 4.30
CA GLY A 185 -5.12 -3.46 4.62
C GLY A 185 -6.15 -3.91 3.59
N VAL A 186 -6.25 -3.27 2.42
CA VAL A 186 -7.18 -3.63 1.33
C VAL A 186 -7.01 -5.10 0.92
N LYS A 187 -5.78 -5.62 0.96
CA LYS A 187 -5.45 -7.02 0.64
C LYS A 187 -6.01 -8.05 1.64
N ASN A 188 -6.43 -7.63 2.83
CA ASN A 188 -6.97 -8.48 3.89
C ASN A 188 -8.52 -8.41 4.00
N THR A 189 -9.19 -7.81 3.02
CA THR A 189 -10.65 -7.74 2.90
C THR A 189 -11.14 -8.74 1.87
#